data_AF-A0A2N0VIK1-F1
#
_entry.id   AF-A0A2N0VIK1-F1
#
_cell.length_a   1.000
_cell.length_b   1.000
_cell.length_c   1.000
_cell.angle_alpha   90.00
_cell.angle_beta   90.00
_cell.angle_gamma   90.00
#
_symmetry.space_group_name_H-M   'P 1'
#
loop_
_entity.id
_entity.type
_entity.pdbx_description
1 polymer ?
#
loop_
_entity_poly.entity_id
_entity_poly.type
_entity_poly.pdbx_seq_one_letter_code
_entity_poly.pdbx_strand_id
1 'polypeptide(L)'
;MDFTRGNLALKNHLENGKRVFLFEYVKKGYVRFETELELLDVDFFTTHDRKGKQREAIKFFFKRAGVDLNLPKLDDSFRTYTEPLFVQEFDLPDTTERKGLVTSRVGQGAYRKSILHRWRYKCAVTKFDDPRILIASHIVPWKNSTDEERLDVDNGILLSPTYDALFDRHLITFDEKGKILLSDQIMRDSFLKIGVNGNEKLQRLHDGNKVYLRKHQEQFQSSTY
;
A
#
# COMPACT_ATOMS: atom_id res chain seq x y z
N MET A 1 -17.67 -1.36 -15.98
CA MET A 1 -17.63 -2.64 -16.74
C MET A 1 -18.08 -3.76 -15.80
N ASP A 2 -19.08 -4.57 -16.16
CA ASP A 2 -19.66 -5.53 -15.21
C ASP A 2 -19.00 -6.91 -15.24
N PHE A 3 -18.97 -7.60 -14.09
CA PHE A 3 -18.57 -9.00 -13.98
C PHE A 3 -19.57 -9.88 -14.74
N THR A 4 -19.33 -10.09 -16.02
CA THR A 4 -20.18 -10.92 -16.88
C THR A 4 -19.40 -12.13 -17.40
N ARG A 5 -20.06 -13.30 -17.46
CA ARG A 5 -19.52 -14.56 -17.99
C ARG A 5 -18.20 -14.98 -17.35
N GLY A 6 -17.09 -14.94 -18.10
CA GLY A 6 -15.77 -15.40 -17.67
C GLY A 6 -15.20 -14.60 -16.50
N ASN A 7 -15.45 -13.29 -16.44
CA ASN A 7 -15.00 -12.45 -15.34
C ASN A 7 -15.67 -12.82 -14.01
N LEU A 8 -16.96 -13.14 -14.07
CA LEU A 8 -17.71 -13.61 -12.89
C LEU A 8 -17.27 -15.03 -12.48
N ALA A 9 -16.99 -15.90 -13.45
CA ALA A 9 -16.51 -17.25 -13.20
C ALA A 9 -15.14 -17.25 -12.51
N LEU A 10 -14.23 -16.35 -12.88
CA LEU A 10 -12.94 -16.16 -12.21
C LEU A 10 -13.12 -15.55 -10.82
N LYS A 11 -13.96 -14.51 -10.69
CA LYS A 11 -14.24 -13.87 -9.40
C LYS A 11 -14.75 -14.87 -8.36
N ASN A 12 -15.76 -15.66 -8.73
CA ASN A 12 -16.46 -16.56 -7.81
C ASN A 12 -15.95 -18.01 -7.93
N HIS A 13 -14.74 -18.26 -8.45
CA HIS A 13 -14.27 -19.63 -8.66
C HIS A 13 -14.17 -20.41 -7.34
N LEU A 14 -13.67 -19.80 -6.25
CA LEU A 14 -13.62 -20.44 -4.92
C LEU A 14 -15.02 -20.74 -4.37
N GLU A 15 -15.95 -19.77 -4.45
CA GLU A 15 -17.33 -19.94 -3.98
C GLU A 15 -18.09 -21.02 -4.75
N ASN A 16 -17.78 -21.17 -6.04
CA ASN A 16 -18.40 -22.17 -6.91
C ASN A 16 -17.65 -23.52 -6.92
N GLY A 17 -16.61 -23.69 -6.10
CA GLY A 17 -15.77 -24.90 -6.08
C GLY A 17 -15.04 -25.17 -7.41
N LYS A 18 -14.82 -24.15 -8.23
CA LYS A 18 -14.14 -24.23 -9.52
C LYS A 18 -12.66 -23.92 -9.37
N ARG A 19 -11.83 -24.72 -10.03
CA ARG A 19 -10.36 -24.56 -10.05
C ARG A 19 -9.94 -23.68 -11.22
N VAL A 20 -8.92 -22.85 -11.02
CA VAL A 20 -8.35 -22.00 -12.07
C VAL A 20 -6.94 -22.47 -12.36
N PHE A 21 -6.63 -22.67 -13.65
CA PHE A 21 -5.33 -23.18 -14.09
C PHE A 21 -4.64 -22.15 -14.98
N LEU A 22 -3.34 -21.94 -14.74
CA LEU A 22 -2.51 -21.10 -15.59
C LEU A 22 -1.84 -21.96 -16.66
N PHE A 23 -2.01 -21.54 -17.92
CA PHE A 23 -1.33 -22.13 -19.06
C PHE A 23 -0.51 -21.08 -19.79
N GLU A 24 0.75 -21.40 -20.11
CA GLU A 24 1.59 -20.59 -20.97
C GLU A 24 1.46 -21.06 -22.42
N TYR A 25 1.24 -20.13 -23.35
CA TYR A 25 1.25 -20.44 -24.77
C TYR A 25 2.70 -20.64 -25.25
N VAL A 26 2.97 -21.79 -25.86
CA VAL A 26 4.31 -22.10 -26.37
C VAL A 26 4.32 -22.05 -27.90
N LYS A 27 3.43 -22.81 -28.55
CA LYS A 27 3.29 -22.83 -30.02
C LYS A 27 1.90 -23.27 -30.42
N LYS A 28 1.57 -23.15 -31.70
CA LYS A 28 0.24 -23.49 -32.23
C LYS A 28 -0.13 -24.93 -31.86
N GLY A 29 -1.21 -25.08 -31.08
CA GLY A 29 -1.68 -26.38 -30.59
C GLY A 29 -0.95 -26.93 -29.37
N TYR A 30 -0.01 -26.19 -28.76
CA TYR A 30 0.74 -26.62 -27.59
C TYR A 30 0.78 -25.51 -26.53
N VAL A 31 0.17 -25.81 -25.38
CA VAL A 31 0.18 -24.97 -24.18
C VAL A 31 0.83 -25.75 -23.04
N ARG A 32 1.59 -25.06 -22.20
CA ARG A 32 2.25 -25.65 -21.03
C ARG A 32 1.46 -25.31 -19.79
N PHE A 33 1.12 -26.33 -18.99
CA PHE A 33 0.54 -26.11 -17.67
C PHE A 33 1.62 -25.58 -16.71
N GLU A 34 1.32 -24.49 -16.02
CA GLU A 34 2.24 -23.88 -15.06
C GLU A 34 1.87 -24.20 -13.61
N THR A 35 0.65 -23.86 -13.21
CA THR A 35 0.20 -24.01 -11.82
C THR A 35 -1.31 -23.86 -11.73
N GLU A 36 -1.87 -24.37 -10.63
CA GLU A 36 -3.18 -23.96 -10.17
C GLU A 36 -3.10 -22.59 -9.48
N LEU A 37 -4.15 -21.80 -9.67
CA LEU A 37 -4.30 -20.45 -9.19
C LEU A 37 -5.52 -20.35 -8.28
N GLU A 38 -5.35 -19.63 -7.18
CA GLU A 38 -6.43 -19.17 -6.32
C GLU A 38 -6.55 -17.66 -6.46
N LEU A 39 -7.76 -17.17 -6.75
CA LEU A 39 -8.03 -15.73 -6.77
C LEU A 39 -7.74 -15.15 -5.40
N LEU A 40 -6.85 -14.16 -5.39
CA LEU A 40 -6.52 -13.38 -4.23
C LEU A 40 -7.36 -12.09 -4.21
N ASP A 41 -7.52 -11.42 -5.36
CA ASP A 41 -8.20 -10.13 -5.44
C ASP A 41 -8.58 -9.70 -6.87
N VAL A 42 -9.37 -8.63 -7.00
CA VAL A 42 -9.77 -8.00 -8.27
C VAL A 42 -9.69 -6.47 -8.17
N ASP A 43 -9.14 -5.84 -9.20
CA ASP A 43 -9.02 -4.39 -9.34
C ASP A 43 -9.55 -3.89 -10.69
N PHE A 44 -9.78 -2.58 -10.81
CA PHE A 44 -10.22 -1.91 -12.03
C PHE A 44 -9.22 -0.85 -12.46
N PHE A 45 -8.85 -0.84 -13.73
CA PHE A 45 -7.93 0.15 -14.29
C PHE A 45 -8.43 0.66 -15.63
N THR A 46 -8.12 1.91 -15.97
CA THR A 46 -8.49 2.50 -17.25
C THR A 46 -7.44 2.16 -18.30
N THR A 47 -7.88 1.59 -19.43
CA THR A 47 -7.03 1.24 -20.57
C THR A 47 -7.72 1.63 -21.87
N HIS A 48 -6.99 1.66 -22.98
CA HIS A 48 -7.58 1.85 -24.31
C HIS A 48 -8.03 0.51 -24.88
N ASP A 49 -9.15 0.49 -25.60
CA ASP A 49 -9.61 -0.67 -26.35
C ASP A 49 -8.84 -0.86 -27.66
N ARG A 50 -9.15 -1.90 -28.44
CA ARG A 50 -8.52 -2.16 -29.76
C ARG A 50 -8.78 -1.04 -30.78
N LYS A 51 -9.72 -0.13 -30.50
CA LYS A 51 -10.08 1.03 -31.32
C LYS A 51 -9.55 2.35 -30.71
N GLY A 52 -8.73 2.30 -29.66
CA GLY A 52 -8.13 3.46 -29.00
C GLY A 52 -9.08 4.23 -28.06
N LYS A 53 -10.28 3.74 -27.76
CA LYS A 53 -11.22 4.39 -26.84
C LYS A 53 -10.94 3.99 -25.40
N GLN A 54 -11.01 4.93 -24.47
CA GLN A 54 -10.88 4.63 -23.04
C GLN A 54 -11.98 3.65 -22.60
N ARG A 55 -11.57 2.64 -21.86
CA ARG A 55 -12.41 1.64 -21.21
C ARG A 55 -11.83 1.29 -19.85
N GLU A 56 -12.72 1.00 -18.92
CA GLU A 56 -12.38 0.37 -17.65
C GLU A 56 -12.09 -1.13 -17.90
N ALA A 57 -11.08 -1.70 -17.27
CA ALA A 57 -10.68 -3.10 -17.40
C ALA A 57 -10.47 -3.73 -16.03
N ILE A 58 -10.73 -5.03 -15.95
CA ILE A 58 -10.64 -5.81 -14.71
C ILE A 58 -9.27 -6.48 -14.63
N LYS A 59 -8.58 -6.31 -13.51
CA LYS A 59 -7.29 -6.96 -13.20
C LYS A 59 -7.49 -7.97 -12.09
N PHE A 60 -7.32 -9.25 -12.42
CA PHE A 60 -7.41 -10.34 -11.45
C PHE A 60 -6.03 -10.64 -10.88
N PHE A 61 -5.93 -10.73 -9.56
CA PHE A 61 -4.73 -11.14 -8.85
C PHE A 61 -4.91 -12.56 -8.36
N PHE A 62 -3.99 -13.44 -8.74
CA PHE A 62 -3.99 -14.84 -8.32
C PHE A 62 -2.73 -15.18 -7.51
N LYS A 63 -2.84 -16.12 -6.57
CA LYS A 63 -1.71 -16.80 -5.92
C LYS A 63 -1.66 -18.25 -6.38
N ARG A 64 -0.51 -18.91 -6.21
CA ARG A 64 -0.40 -20.36 -6.46
C ARG A 64 -1.17 -21.13 -5.39
N ALA A 65 -1.94 -22.15 -5.78
CA ALA A 65 -2.64 -23.01 -4.83
C ALA A 65 -1.63 -23.94 -4.11
N GLY A 66 -1.41 -23.70 -2.80
CA GLY A 66 -0.81 -24.63 -1.83
C GLY A 66 0.72 -24.70 -1.70
N VAL A 67 1.28 -24.07 -0.66
CA VAL A 67 2.15 -24.70 0.37
C VAL A 67 1.81 -24.04 1.71
N ASP A 68 1.44 -24.83 2.72
CA ASP A 68 1.33 -24.39 4.12
C ASP A 68 2.72 -24.10 4.70
N LEU A 69 2.93 -22.89 5.23
CA LEU A 69 4.13 -22.55 5.97
C LEU A 69 3.89 -22.80 7.47
N ASN A 70 4.33 -23.95 7.97
CA ASN A 70 4.54 -24.15 9.40
C ASN A 70 5.65 -23.21 9.88
N LEU A 71 5.28 -22.17 10.62
CA LEU A 71 6.23 -21.27 11.29
C LEU A 71 6.87 -21.99 12.49
N PRO A 72 8.21 -21.97 12.64
CA PRO A 72 8.85 -22.43 13.87
C PRO A 72 8.46 -21.50 15.03
N LYS A 73 8.09 -22.07 16.19
CA LYS A 73 8.00 -21.32 17.45
C LYS A 73 9.40 -20.75 17.73
N LEU A 74 9.52 -19.43 17.72
CA LEU A 74 10.75 -18.74 18.09
C LEU A 74 10.94 -18.79 19.61
N ASP A 75 12.18 -19.04 19.96
CA ASP A 75 12.74 -19.42 21.26
C ASP A 75 12.50 -18.41 22.40
N ASP A 76 12.47 -18.95 23.61
CA ASP A 76 11.89 -18.43 24.84
C ASP A 76 12.88 -17.52 25.63
N SER A 77 13.47 -16.53 24.96
CA SER A 77 14.56 -15.73 25.56
C SER A 77 14.49 -14.23 25.32
N PHE A 78 13.32 -13.61 25.45
CA PHE A 78 13.22 -12.16 25.66
C PHE A 78 12.39 -11.82 26.89
N ARG A 79 13.04 -11.10 27.80
CA ARG A 79 12.54 -10.64 29.09
C ARG A 79 11.20 -9.92 28.92
N THR A 80 10.23 -10.32 29.74
CA THR A 80 8.90 -9.74 29.86
C THR A 80 8.99 -8.24 30.13
N TYR A 81 8.60 -7.42 29.16
CA TYR A 81 8.11 -6.08 29.41
C TYR A 81 6.59 -6.15 29.39
N THR A 82 5.97 -6.04 30.56
CA THR A 82 4.51 -5.96 30.68
C THR A 82 4.10 -4.51 30.46
N GLU A 83 3.66 -4.18 29.24
CA GLU A 83 2.85 -2.99 29.00
C GLU A 83 1.44 -3.23 29.59
N PRO A 84 0.82 -2.24 30.26
CA PRO A 84 -0.54 -2.37 30.74
C PRO A 84 -1.49 -2.61 29.55
N LEU A 85 -2.31 -3.66 29.65
CA LEU A 85 -3.32 -4.02 28.66
C LEU A 85 -4.31 -2.85 28.48
N PHE A 86 -4.18 -2.12 27.38
CA PHE A 86 -5.27 -1.30 26.86
C PHE A 86 -6.27 -2.26 26.21
N VAL A 87 -7.25 -2.73 26.99
CA VAL A 87 -8.40 -3.45 26.46
C VAL A 87 -9.27 -2.40 25.76
N GLN A 88 -9.08 -2.23 24.46
CA GLN A 88 -10.10 -1.60 23.64
C GLN A 88 -11.17 -2.67 23.40
N GLU A 89 -12.32 -2.54 24.06
CA GLU A 89 -13.52 -3.30 23.71
C GLU A 89 -13.81 -3.05 22.22
N PHE A 90 -13.67 -4.10 21.41
CA PHE A 90 -14.14 -4.07 20.04
C PHE A 90 -15.63 -4.36 20.05
N ASP A 91 -16.44 -3.34 19.84
CA ASP A 91 -17.82 -3.54 19.39
C ASP A 91 -17.77 -4.28 18.06
N LEU A 92 -18.40 -5.45 18.02
CA LEU A 92 -18.52 -6.25 16.80
C LEU A 92 -19.48 -5.55 15.83
N PRO A 93 -19.01 -5.13 14.64
CA PRO A 93 -19.80 -4.33 13.74
C PRO A 93 -20.81 -5.18 12.96
N ASP A 94 -22.03 -4.64 12.80
CA ASP A 94 -23.12 -5.29 12.08
C ASP A 94 -22.87 -5.31 10.56
N THR A 95 -23.64 -6.14 9.84
CA THR A 95 -23.46 -6.60 8.45
C THR A 95 -23.16 -5.51 7.41
N THR A 96 -23.51 -4.25 7.65
CA THR A 96 -23.26 -3.11 6.75
C THR A 96 -21.82 -2.59 6.85
N GLU A 97 -21.19 -2.65 8.02
CA GLU A 97 -19.81 -2.20 8.27
C GLU A 97 -18.75 -3.20 7.81
N ARG A 98 -19.13 -4.48 7.62
CA ARG A 98 -18.28 -5.49 6.97
C ARG A 98 -17.88 -5.11 5.54
N LYS A 99 -18.71 -4.36 4.80
CA LYS A 99 -18.34 -3.92 3.45
C LYS A 99 -17.26 -2.83 3.47
N GLY A 100 -17.24 -1.95 4.47
CA GLY A 100 -16.24 -0.89 4.62
C GLY A 100 -14.91 -1.35 5.22
N LEU A 101 -14.94 -2.28 6.18
CA LEU A 101 -13.74 -2.84 6.81
C LEU A 101 -12.98 -3.80 5.89
N VAL A 102 -13.70 -4.57 5.06
CA VAL A 102 -13.09 -5.46 4.06
C VAL A 102 -12.54 -4.65 2.88
N THR A 103 -13.23 -3.61 2.39
CA THR A 103 -12.67 -2.72 1.36
C THR A 103 -11.49 -1.90 1.86
N SER A 104 -11.48 -1.48 3.13
CA SER A 104 -10.34 -0.82 3.77
C SER A 104 -9.12 -1.74 3.86
N ARG A 105 -9.28 -3.00 4.31
CA ARG A 105 -8.15 -3.96 4.41
C ARG A 105 -7.64 -4.46 3.05
N VAL A 106 -8.50 -4.62 2.06
CA VAL A 106 -8.15 -5.13 0.73
C VAL A 106 -7.61 -4.02 -0.18
N GLY A 107 -8.21 -2.83 -0.13
CA GLY A 107 -7.72 -1.61 -0.79
C GLY A 107 -6.34 -1.19 -0.27
N GLN A 108 -6.11 -1.29 1.04
CA GLN A 108 -4.77 -1.10 1.63
C GLN A 108 -3.76 -2.12 1.10
N GLY A 109 -4.15 -3.37 0.84
CA GLY A 109 -3.24 -4.40 0.31
C GLY A 109 -2.80 -4.13 -1.13
N ALA A 110 -3.73 -3.80 -2.03
CA ALA A 110 -3.43 -3.49 -3.43
C ALA A 110 -2.72 -2.14 -3.59
N TYR A 111 -3.20 -1.11 -2.89
CA TYR A 111 -2.55 0.20 -2.84
C TYR A 111 -1.12 0.06 -2.31
N ARG A 112 -0.93 -0.60 -1.17
CA ARG A 112 0.39 -0.88 -0.59
C ARG A 112 1.30 -1.60 -1.57
N LYS A 113 0.81 -2.61 -2.30
CA LYS A 113 1.60 -3.30 -3.33
C LYS A 113 2.02 -2.36 -4.45
N SER A 114 1.12 -1.50 -4.93
CA SER A 114 1.43 -0.49 -5.95
C SER A 114 2.51 0.50 -5.48
N ILE A 115 2.42 0.97 -4.23
CA ILE A 115 3.45 1.80 -3.61
C ILE A 115 4.77 1.04 -3.47
N LEU A 116 4.75 -0.20 -2.95
CA LEU A 116 5.94 -1.05 -2.86
C LEU A 116 6.64 -1.20 -4.22
N HIS A 117 5.90 -1.52 -5.28
CA HIS A 117 6.45 -1.63 -6.63
C HIS A 117 7.03 -0.32 -7.15
N ARG A 118 6.30 0.80 -6.97
CA ARG A 118 6.74 2.12 -7.41
C ARG A 118 8.09 2.50 -6.82
N TRP A 119 8.23 2.31 -5.51
CA TRP A 119 9.44 2.63 -4.77
C TRP A 119 10.47 1.49 -4.78
N ARG A 120 10.27 0.43 -5.59
CA ARG A 120 11.14 -0.76 -5.70
C ARG A 120 11.45 -1.43 -4.36
N TYR A 121 10.44 -1.52 -3.50
CA TYR A 121 10.53 -2.14 -2.18
C TYR A 121 11.57 -1.48 -1.28
N LYS A 122 11.88 -0.20 -1.49
CA LYS A 122 12.83 0.55 -0.67
C LYS A 122 12.19 1.80 -0.11
N CYS A 123 12.46 2.10 1.16
CA CYS A 123 12.13 3.38 1.77
C CYS A 123 12.64 4.52 0.87
N ALA A 124 11.74 5.45 0.58
CA ALA A 124 11.98 6.63 -0.23
C ALA A 124 13.13 7.49 0.31
N VAL A 125 13.38 7.44 1.61
CA VAL A 125 14.39 8.24 2.30
C VAL A 125 15.65 7.43 2.60
N THR A 126 15.51 6.36 3.38
CA THR A 126 16.65 5.62 3.96
C THR A 126 17.17 4.49 3.08
N LYS A 127 16.44 4.14 2.00
CA LYS A 127 16.69 2.96 1.14
C LYS A 127 16.57 1.60 1.83
N PHE A 128 16.13 1.56 3.09
CA PHE A 128 15.79 0.33 3.81
C PHE A 128 14.79 -0.51 3.01
N ASP A 129 15.01 -1.82 2.88
CA ASP A 129 14.35 -2.64 1.87
C ASP A 129 13.67 -3.92 2.40
N ASP A 130 13.42 -4.02 3.70
CA ASP A 130 12.55 -5.08 4.25
C ASP A 130 11.07 -4.66 4.16
N PRO A 131 10.28 -5.24 3.25
CA PRO A 131 8.89 -4.85 3.03
C PRO A 131 7.96 -5.19 4.20
N ARG A 132 8.41 -5.97 5.19
CA ARG A 132 7.63 -6.25 6.42
C ARG A 132 7.53 -5.03 7.34
N ILE A 133 8.51 -4.13 7.27
CA ILE A 133 8.63 -2.96 8.14
C ILE A 133 8.23 -1.67 7.40
N LEU A 134 8.38 -1.64 6.08
CA LEU A 134 8.02 -0.46 5.28
C LEU A 134 6.53 -0.14 5.37
N ILE A 135 6.18 1.13 5.33
CA ILE A 135 4.81 1.64 5.41
C ILE A 135 4.50 2.39 4.12
N ALA A 136 3.35 2.06 3.52
CA ALA A 136 2.82 2.80 2.37
C ALA A 136 1.95 3.92 2.93
N SER A 137 2.55 5.10 3.09
CA SER A 137 1.92 6.28 3.67
C SER A 137 1.24 7.09 2.57
N HIS A 138 0.06 7.64 2.89
CA HIS A 138 -0.63 8.60 2.02
C HIS A 138 -0.04 10.00 2.25
N ILE A 139 0.29 10.71 1.17
CA ILE A 139 0.82 12.08 1.24
C ILE A 139 -0.28 13.04 1.72
N VAL A 140 -1.47 12.93 1.14
CA VAL A 140 -2.69 13.57 1.64
C VAL A 140 -3.47 12.54 2.44
N PRO A 141 -3.76 12.78 3.73
CA PRO A 141 -4.45 11.81 4.57
C PRO A 141 -5.80 11.37 3.97
N TRP A 142 -6.18 10.12 4.24
CA TRP A 142 -7.42 9.53 3.74
C TRP A 142 -8.68 10.38 3.98
N LYS A 143 -8.75 11.02 5.16
CA LYS A 143 -9.85 11.91 5.56
C LYS A 143 -9.98 13.16 4.67
N ASN A 144 -8.89 13.61 4.07
CA ASN A 144 -8.80 14.83 3.28
C ASN A 144 -8.68 14.53 1.77
N SER A 145 -8.66 13.26 1.39
CA SER A 145 -8.51 12.80 0.01
C SER A 145 -9.88 12.56 -0.64
N THR A 146 -10.01 12.88 -1.93
CA THR A 146 -11.14 12.41 -2.75
C THR A 146 -11.04 10.90 -2.99
N ASP A 147 -12.10 10.29 -3.51
CA ASP A 147 -12.11 8.85 -3.81
C ASP A 147 -11.06 8.48 -4.88
N GLU A 148 -10.78 9.37 -5.83
CA GLU A 148 -9.69 9.21 -6.80
C GLU A 148 -8.32 9.29 -6.12
N GLU A 149 -8.10 10.28 -5.24
CA GLU A 149 -6.83 10.50 -4.55
C GLU A 149 -6.49 9.37 -3.56
N ARG A 150 -7.50 8.72 -2.98
CA ARG A 150 -7.34 7.58 -2.08
C ARG A 150 -6.69 6.37 -2.74
N LEU A 151 -6.93 6.21 -4.05
CA LEU A 151 -6.44 5.10 -4.86
C LEU A 151 -5.25 5.50 -5.74
N ASP A 152 -4.92 6.79 -5.81
CA ASP A 152 -3.82 7.29 -6.62
C ASP A 152 -2.45 6.92 -6.02
N VAL A 153 -1.67 6.18 -6.80
CA VAL A 153 -0.30 5.76 -6.47
C VAL A 153 0.62 6.98 -6.32
N ASP A 154 0.34 8.09 -6.99
CA ASP A 154 1.06 9.36 -6.82
C ASP A 154 0.76 10.04 -5.47
N ASN A 155 -0.35 9.71 -4.81
CA ASN A 155 -0.64 10.13 -3.44
C ASN A 155 0.06 9.25 -2.39
N GLY A 156 0.98 8.36 -2.80
CA GLY A 156 1.62 7.42 -1.90
C GLY A 156 3.14 7.47 -1.88
N ILE A 157 3.69 7.34 -0.68
CA ILE A 157 5.12 7.32 -0.41
C ILE A 157 5.48 6.12 0.46
N LEU A 158 6.59 5.45 0.13
CA LEU A 158 7.06 4.29 0.90
C LEU A 158 8.07 4.76 1.93
N LEU A 159 7.72 4.69 3.21
CA LEU A 159 8.55 5.18 4.31
C LEU A 159 8.90 4.07 5.31
N SER A 160 9.96 4.27 6.07
CA SER A 160 10.22 3.48 7.28
C SER A 160 9.40 4.03 8.44
N PRO A 161 9.10 3.24 9.50
CA PRO A 161 8.21 3.64 10.59
C PRO A 161 8.53 4.99 11.22
N THR A 162 9.81 5.30 11.41
CA THR A 162 10.24 6.60 11.95
C THR A 162 9.82 7.77 11.08
N TYR A 163 10.04 7.68 9.76
CA TYR A 163 9.71 8.79 8.84
C TYR A 163 8.21 8.89 8.62
N ASP A 164 7.51 7.76 8.55
CA ASP A 164 6.05 7.70 8.48
C ASP A 164 5.40 8.43 9.68
N ALA A 165 5.80 8.08 10.90
CA ALA A 165 5.26 8.69 12.12
C ALA A 165 5.57 10.20 12.25
N LEU A 166 6.70 10.66 11.71
CA LEU A 166 7.04 12.09 11.66
C LEU A 166 6.24 12.81 10.57
N PHE A 167 6.07 12.17 9.41
CA PHE A 167 5.41 12.74 8.26
C PHE A 167 3.91 12.90 8.51
N ASP A 168 3.22 11.87 8.98
CA ASP A 168 1.78 11.90 9.30
C ASP A 168 1.41 12.98 10.34
N ARG A 169 2.34 13.26 11.27
CA ARG A 169 2.17 14.30 12.29
C ARG A 169 2.60 15.70 11.83
N HIS A 170 2.97 15.85 10.57
CA HIS A 170 3.50 17.10 10.02
C HIS A 170 4.73 17.65 10.78
N LEU A 171 5.51 16.76 11.42
CA LEU A 171 6.80 17.13 12.03
C LEU A 171 7.91 17.20 10.98
N ILE A 172 7.73 16.50 9.86
CA ILE A 172 8.57 16.63 8.66
C ILE A 172 7.68 16.75 7.42
N THR A 173 8.22 17.37 6.38
CA THR A 173 7.67 17.31 5.01
C THR A 173 8.83 17.28 4.01
N PHE A 174 8.54 17.26 2.71
CA PHE A 174 9.55 17.29 1.66
C PHE A 174 9.24 18.37 0.64
N ASP A 175 10.25 19.11 0.19
CA ASP A 175 10.12 20.11 -0.88
C ASP A 175 9.88 19.45 -2.26
N GLU A 176 9.63 20.26 -3.29
CA GLU A 176 9.42 19.75 -4.66
C GLU A 176 10.65 19.04 -5.26
N LYS A 177 11.83 19.28 -4.69
CA LYS A 177 13.08 18.60 -5.06
C LYS A 177 13.28 17.34 -4.22
N GLY A 178 12.38 17.04 -3.28
CA GLY A 178 12.42 15.92 -2.36
C GLY A 178 13.29 16.14 -1.12
N LYS A 179 13.84 17.34 -0.89
CA LYS A 179 14.65 17.62 0.30
C LYS A 179 13.73 17.68 1.53
N ILE A 180 14.15 17.05 2.62
CA ILE A 180 13.41 17.08 3.88
C ILE A 180 13.37 18.49 4.46
N LEU A 181 12.22 18.86 5.01
CA LEU A 181 11.97 20.05 5.80
C LEU A 181 11.54 19.59 7.20
N LEU A 182 12.15 20.15 8.23
CA LEU A 182 11.87 19.81 9.63
C LEU A 182 11.02 20.91 10.25
N SER A 183 10.01 20.52 11.02
CA SER A 183 9.22 21.45 11.83
C SER A 183 10.07 22.01 12.98
N ASP A 184 9.74 23.22 13.42
CA ASP A 184 10.27 23.87 14.62
C ASP A 184 9.50 23.47 15.90
N GLN A 185 8.40 22.72 15.78
CA GLN A 185 7.62 22.20 16.92
C GLN A 185 8.46 21.33 17.87
N ILE A 186 9.52 20.70 17.38
CA ILE A 186 10.47 19.96 18.19
C ILE A 186 11.90 20.40 17.90
N MET A 187 12.75 20.38 18.93
CA MET A 187 14.15 20.78 18.80
C MET A 187 14.89 19.90 17.81
N ARG A 188 15.81 20.51 17.05
CA ARG A 188 16.63 19.82 16.05
C ARG A 188 17.42 18.64 16.64
N ASP A 189 17.89 18.76 17.86
CA ASP A 189 18.60 17.69 18.57
C ASP A 189 17.73 16.46 18.85
N SER A 190 16.41 16.65 18.98
CA SER A 190 15.47 15.54 19.15
C SER A 190 15.34 14.72 17.87
N PHE A 191 15.38 15.35 16.70
CA PHE A 191 15.42 14.64 15.41
C PHE A 191 16.70 13.79 15.27
N LEU A 192 17.85 14.32 15.71
CA LEU A 192 19.12 13.58 15.65
C LEU A 192 19.08 12.29 16.47
N LYS A 193 18.41 12.30 17.63
CA LYS A 193 18.25 11.11 18.49
C LYS A 193 17.49 9.96 17.83
N ILE A 194 16.66 10.26 16.83
CA ILE A 194 15.90 9.27 16.04
C ILE A 194 16.49 9.07 14.64
N GLY A 195 17.70 9.57 14.39
CA GLY A 195 18.43 9.37 13.14
C GLY A 195 18.02 10.30 12.00
N VAL A 196 17.34 11.41 12.28
CA VAL A 196 16.96 12.42 11.28
C VAL A 196 17.85 13.65 11.41
N ASN A 197 18.61 13.97 10.38
CA ASN A 197 19.62 15.04 10.39
C ASN A 197 19.23 16.29 9.57
N GLY A 198 18.20 16.21 8.75
CA GLY A 198 17.71 17.29 7.90
C GLY A 198 18.40 17.41 6.54
N ASN A 199 19.30 16.48 6.21
CA ASN A 199 19.96 16.39 4.90
C ASN A 199 19.35 15.30 4.01
N GLU A 200 18.33 14.62 4.51
CA GLU A 200 17.68 13.54 3.80
C GLU A 200 16.89 14.03 2.58
N LYS A 201 16.75 13.12 1.62
CA LYS A 201 16.09 13.42 0.36
C LYS A 201 15.32 12.22 -0.16
N LEU A 202 14.10 12.46 -0.61
CA LEU A 202 13.30 11.49 -1.36
C LEU A 202 14.03 11.06 -2.63
N GLN A 203 14.20 9.75 -2.76
CA GLN A 203 14.81 9.11 -3.91
C GLN A 203 13.72 8.72 -4.90
N ARG A 204 13.84 9.09 -6.18
CA ARG A 204 12.87 8.70 -7.23
C ARG A 204 11.49 9.33 -7.06
N LEU A 205 11.47 10.59 -6.59
CA LEU A 205 10.28 11.43 -6.58
C LEU A 205 9.74 11.60 -8.01
N HIS A 206 8.45 11.34 -8.20
CA HIS A 206 7.77 11.54 -9.47
C HIS A 206 7.04 12.88 -9.51
N ASP A 207 6.74 13.37 -10.72
CA ASP A 207 6.05 14.64 -10.89
C ASP A 207 4.64 14.65 -10.28
N GLY A 208 3.92 13.52 -10.35
CA GLY A 208 2.61 13.40 -9.72
C GLY A 208 2.64 13.52 -8.19
N ASN A 209 3.68 13.00 -7.53
CA ASN A 209 3.85 13.17 -6.08
C ASN A 209 3.97 14.64 -5.65
N LYS A 210 4.50 15.52 -6.52
CA LYS A 210 4.74 16.94 -6.19
C LYS A 210 3.44 17.67 -5.87
N VAL A 211 2.35 17.34 -6.57
CA VAL A 211 1.03 17.95 -6.35
C VAL A 211 0.53 17.65 -4.93
N TYR A 212 0.67 16.39 -4.51
CA TYR A 212 0.29 15.96 -3.17
C TYR A 212 1.22 16.53 -2.10
N LEU A 213 2.54 16.60 -2.37
CA LEU A 213 3.50 17.17 -1.43
C LEU A 213 3.25 18.65 -1.16
N ARG A 214 2.79 19.43 -2.15
CA ARG A 214 2.37 20.83 -1.91
C ARG A 214 1.22 20.91 -0.91
N LYS A 215 0.18 20.08 -1.09
CA LYS A 215 -0.95 20.02 -0.15
C LYS A 215 -0.51 19.64 1.27
N HIS A 216 0.45 18.73 1.39
CA HIS A 216 1.03 18.36 2.68
C HIS A 216 1.87 19.50 3.29
N GLN A 217 2.64 20.22 2.48
CA GLN A 217 3.41 21.39 2.91
C GLN A 217 2.53 22.53 3.43
N GLU A 218 1.37 22.77 2.82
CA GLU A 218 0.41 23.78 3.30
C GLU A 218 -0.04 23.46 4.74
N GLN A 219 -0.37 22.20 5.03
CA GLN A 219 -0.74 21.75 6.38
C GLN A 219 0.44 21.83 7.36
N PHE A 220 1.64 21.47 6.90
CA PHE A 220 2.89 21.58 7.67
C PHE A 220 3.16 23.03 8.10
N GLN A 221 3.02 23.99 7.19
CA GLN A 221 3.21 25.41 7.48
C GLN A 221 2.13 25.95 8.43
N SER A 222 0.88 25.53 8.26
CA SER A 222 -0.22 25.93 9.15
C SER A 222 -0.07 25.42 10.58
N SER A 223 0.65 24.32 10.78
CA SER A 223 0.89 23.74 12.11
C SER A 223 2.10 24.37 12.83
N THR A 224 2.90 25.16 12.11
CA THR A 224 4.13 25.78 12.59
C THR A 224 3.86 27.16 13.26
N TYR A 225 2.61 27.60 13.29
CA TYR A 225 2.18 28.88 13.90
C TYR A 225 1.13 28.68 15.00
#